data_AF-A0A7C6N0Y0-F1
#
_entry.id   AF-A0A7C6N0Y0-F1
#
_cell.length_a   1.000
_cell.length_b   1.000
_cell.length_c   1.000
_cell.angle_alpha   90.00
_cell.angle_beta   90.00
_cell.angle_gamma   90.00
#
_symmetry.space_group_name_H-M   'P 1'
#
loop_
_entity.id
_entity.type
_entity.pdbx_description
1 polymer ?
#
loop_
_entity_poly.entity_id
_entity_poly.type
_entity_poly.pdbx_seq_one_letter_code
_entity_poly.pdbx_strand_id
1 'polypeptide(L)'
;NMITVGEEEFSVDTILIRMAQLNKRKAFLDMLRKNQEKSRKEPNYFSGRSASPEYQYINYDLGMVKQDFEKVSQEIMSMQLTLDKYNQTFEFEVEI
;
A
#
# COMPACT_ATOMS: atom_id res chain seq x y z
N ASN A 1 -3.29 -25.92 -4.43
CA ASN A 1 -4.15 -25.47 -3.31
C ASN A 1 -4.78 -24.13 -3.65
N MET A 2 -6.11 -24.08 -3.68
CA MET A 2 -6.89 -22.86 -3.96
C MET A 2 -7.52 -22.36 -2.65
N ILE A 3 -7.61 -21.05 -2.49
CA ILE A 3 -8.11 -20.34 -1.31
C ILE A 3 -9.09 -19.26 -1.79
N THR A 4 -10.28 -19.22 -1.19
CA THR A 4 -11.30 -18.21 -1.48
C THR A 4 -11.03 -16.93 -0.67
N VAL A 5 -10.73 -15.81 -1.33
CA VAL A 5 -10.59 -14.49 -0.72
C VAL A 5 -11.75 -13.60 -1.21
N GLY A 6 -12.72 -13.34 -0.34
CA GLY A 6 -13.94 -12.61 -0.75
C GLY A 6 -14.79 -13.46 -1.69
N GLU A 7 -14.95 -13.00 -2.94
CA GLU A 7 -15.73 -13.68 -4.00
C GLU A 7 -14.85 -14.43 -5.01
N GLU A 8 -13.53 -14.31 -4.92
CA GLU A 8 -12.58 -14.85 -5.90
C GLU A 8 -11.72 -15.99 -5.29
N GLU A 9 -11.40 -16.99 -6.10
CA GLU A 9 -10.47 -18.07 -5.73
C GLU A 9 -9.06 -17.82 -6.27
N PHE A 10 -8.06 -17.97 -5.41
CA PHE A 10 -6.65 -17.79 -5.74
C PHE A 10 -5.82 -18.97 -5.27
N SER A 11 -4.73 -19.28 -5.97
CA SER A 11 -3.71 -20.14 -5.39
C SER A 11 -2.96 -19.41 -4.27
N VAL A 12 -2.36 -20.17 -3.36
CA VAL A 12 -1.50 -19.61 -2.29
C VAL A 12 -0.45 -18.66 -2.87
N ASP A 13 0.24 -19.06 -3.94
CA ASP A 13 1.28 -18.25 -4.60
C ASP A 13 0.71 -16.95 -5.16
N THR A 14 -0.48 -17.00 -5.77
CA THR A 14 -1.14 -15.79 -6.28
C THR A 14 -1.51 -14.83 -5.15
N ILE A 15 -1.96 -15.34 -4.00
CA ILE A 15 -2.25 -14.51 -2.82
C ILE A 15 -0.96 -13.84 -2.32
N LEU A 16 0.14 -14.58 -2.20
CA LEU A 16 1.43 -14.04 -1.75
C LEU A 16 1.93 -12.93 -2.69
N ILE A 17 1.86 -13.14 -4.01
CA ILE A 17 2.26 -12.13 -5.01
C ILE A 17 1.35 -10.90 -4.91
N ARG A 18 0.03 -11.09 -4.84
CA ARG A 18 -0.94 -9.99 -4.77
C ARG A 18 -0.74 -9.18 -3.49
N MET A 19 -0.53 -9.82 -2.34
CA MET A 19 -0.18 -9.14 -1.09
C MET A 19 1.11 -8.32 -1.21
N ALA A 20 2.15 -8.82 -1.87
CA ALA A 20 3.39 -8.07 -2.09
C ALA A 20 3.16 -6.81 -2.94
N GLN A 21 2.35 -6.91 -4.00
CA GLN A 21 1.96 -5.77 -4.83
C GLN A 21 1.13 -4.74 -4.05
N LEU A 22 0.14 -5.21 -3.29
CA LEU A 22 -0.70 -4.35 -2.45
C LEU A 22 0.11 -3.66 -1.35
N ASN A 23 1.06 -4.33 -0.73
CA ASN A 23 1.96 -3.72 0.27
C ASN A 23 2.82 -2.60 -0.34
N LYS A 24 3.35 -2.79 -1.55
CA LYS A 24 4.06 -1.72 -2.27
C LYS A 24 3.13 -0.52 -2.55
N ARG A 25 1.92 -0.78 -3.04
CA ARG A 25 0.92 0.27 -3.29
C ARG A 25 0.52 1.00 -2.00
N LYS A 26 0.30 0.27 -0.90
CA LYS A 26 -0.01 0.82 0.42
C LYS A 26 1.08 1.75 0.90
N ALA A 27 2.36 1.36 0.79
CA ALA A 27 3.50 2.19 1.19
C ALA A 27 3.58 3.48 0.36
N PHE A 28 3.33 3.40 -0.95
CA PHE A 28 3.28 4.59 -1.80
C PHE A 28 2.13 5.53 -1.43
N LEU A 29 0.93 5.00 -1.20
CA LEU A 29 -0.22 5.79 -0.74
C LEU A 29 0.00 6.39 0.66
N ASP A 30 0.70 5.67 1.55
CA ASP A 30 1.09 6.17 2.87
C ASP A 30 2.02 7.37 2.78
N MET A 31 2.95 7.35 1.82
CA MET A 31 3.82 8.48 1.54
C MET A 31 3.00 9.69 1.02
N LEU A 32 2.14 9.48 0.03
CA LEU A 32 1.34 10.56 -0.57
C LEU A 32 0.37 11.20 0.43
N ARG A 33 -0.37 10.42 1.22
CA ARG A 33 -1.38 10.95 2.14
C ARG A 33 -0.79 11.81 3.26
N LYS A 34 0.51 11.69 3.53
CA LYS A 34 1.24 12.45 4.55
C LYS A 34 1.78 13.78 4.02
N ASN A 35 1.69 14.03 2.71
CA ASN A 35 2.11 15.29 2.14
C ASN A 35 1.17 16.44 2.55
N GLN A 36 1.74 17.64 2.64
CA GLN A 36 0.98 18.86 2.86
C GLN A 36 0.50 19.43 1.52
N GLU A 37 -0.70 20.00 1.50
CA GLU A 37 -1.27 20.63 0.30
C GLU A 37 -0.39 21.74 -0.25
N LYS A 38 0.24 22.50 0.66
CA LYS A 38 1.19 23.56 0.36
C LYS A 38 2.46 23.33 1.18
N SER A 39 3.58 23.13 0.52
CA SER A 39 4.89 23.01 1.15
C SER A 39 5.82 24.13 0.67
N ARG A 40 6.76 24.53 1.53
CA ARG A 40 7.83 25.44 1.12
C ARG A 40 8.80 24.66 0.25
N LYS A 41 9.17 25.22 -0.90
CA LYS A 41 10.23 24.66 -1.73
C LYS A 41 11.55 24.96 -1.06
N GLU A 42 12.23 23.92 -0.59
CA GLU A 42 13.53 24.10 0.04
C GLU A 42 14.55 24.62 -0.97
N PRO A 43 15.42 25.57 -0.58
CA PRO A 43 16.43 26.11 -1.48
C PRO A 43 17.45 25.03 -1.84
N ASN A 44 17.69 24.81 -3.14
CA ASN A 44 18.71 23.88 -3.60
C ASN A 44 20.11 24.48 -3.37
N TYR A 45 21.09 23.63 -3.04
CA TYR A 45 22.50 24.04 -2.85
C TYR A 45 23.08 24.84 -4.03
N PHE A 46 22.57 24.61 -5.25
CA PHE A 46 22.99 25.28 -6.48
C PHE A 46 22.07 26.43 -6.92
N SER A 47 20.89 26.60 -6.32
CA SER A 47 20.05 27.78 -6.56
C SER A 47 20.56 28.91 -5.68
N GLY A 48 21.48 29.72 -6.23
CA GLY A 48 21.96 30.92 -5.56
C GLY A 48 20.78 31.76 -5.04
N ARG A 49 20.75 32.01 -3.72
CA ARG A 49 19.89 32.95 -2.98
C ARG A 49 18.67 33.47 -3.77
N SER A 50 17.69 32.62 -4.05
CA SER A 50 16.36 33.11 -4.40
C SER A 50 15.81 33.82 -3.16
N ALA A 51 15.76 35.15 -3.21
CA ALA A 51 15.41 35.99 -2.06
C ALA A 51 13.94 35.85 -1.63
N SER A 52 13.10 35.28 -2.50
CA SER A 52 11.65 35.14 -2.30
C SER A 52 11.30 33.68 -1.97
N PRO A 53 10.50 33.42 -0.91
CA PRO A 53 9.99 32.08 -0.63
C PRO A 53 9.18 31.50 -1.80
N GLU A 54 9.61 30.36 -2.33
CA GLU A 54 8.85 29.58 -3.30
C GLU A 54 8.00 28.52 -2.58
N TYR A 55 6.78 28.28 -3.06
CA TYR A 55 5.86 27.27 -2.55
C TYR A 55 5.50 26.27 -3.64
N GLN A 56 5.35 25.01 -3.24
CA GLN A 56 4.83 23.95 -4.09
C GLN A 56 3.48 23.49 -3.57
N TYR A 57 2.59 23.14 -4.50
CA TYR A 57 1.31 22.53 -4.20
C TYR A 57 1.28 21.10 -4.74
N ILE A 58 0.61 20.21 -4.03
CA ILE A 58 0.31 18.87 -4.57
C ILE A 58 -0.74 19.00 -5.68
N ASN A 59 -0.68 18.10 -6.66
CA ASN A 59 -1.58 18.06 -7.82
C ASN A 59 -2.61 16.92 -7.75
N TYR A 60 -2.90 16.43 -6.55
CA TYR A 60 -3.82 15.33 -6.29
C TYR A 60 -4.65 15.60 -5.04
N ASP A 61 -5.77 14.91 -4.93
CA ASP A 61 -6.70 15.01 -3.79
C ASP A 61 -6.26 14.08 -2.63
N LEU A 62 -6.01 14.66 -1.46
CA LEU A 62 -5.60 13.91 -0.26
C LEU A 62 -6.71 13.00 0.28
N GLY A 63 -7.97 13.41 0.15
CA GLY A 63 -9.13 12.60 0.51
C GLY A 63 -9.23 11.35 -0.35
N MET A 64 -9.02 11.48 -1.67
CA MET A 64 -8.97 10.33 -2.58
C MET A 64 -7.81 9.38 -2.22
N VAL A 65 -6.61 9.91 -1.99
CA VAL A 65 -5.44 9.10 -1.61
C VAL A 65 -5.69 8.37 -0.28
N LYS A 66 -6.32 9.04 0.70
CA LYS A 66 -6.69 8.42 1.98
C LYS A 66 -7.70 7.29 1.78
N GLN A 67 -8.74 7.52 0.98
CA GLN A 67 -9.75 6.49 0.68
C GLN A 67 -9.11 5.28 0.00
N ASP A 68 -8.23 5.48 -0.97
CA ASP A 68 -7.51 4.40 -1.64
C ASP A 68 -6.57 3.66 -0.70
N PHE A 69 -5.89 4.37 0.21
CA PHE A 69 -5.05 3.75 1.24
C PHE A 69 -5.86 2.84 2.15
N GLU A 70 -7.05 3.28 2.58
CA GLU A 70 -7.95 2.50 3.43
C GLU A 70 -8.46 1.25 2.71
N LYS A 71 -8.88 1.36 1.45
CA LYS A 71 -9.30 0.22 0.62
C LYS A 71 -8.19 -0.83 0.47
N VAL A 72 -6.98 -0.40 0.09
CA VAL A 72 -5.84 -1.31 -0.06
C VAL A 72 -5.48 -1.96 1.28
N SER A 73 -5.58 -1.23 2.39
CA SER A 73 -5.31 -1.77 3.73
C SER A 73 -6.33 -2.84 4.12
N GLN A 74 -7.61 -2.65 3.80
CA GLN A 74 -8.67 -3.64 4.02
C GLN A 74 -8.46 -4.89 3.16
N GLU A 75 -8.08 -4.74 1.89
CA GLU A 75 -7.80 -5.86 0.99
C GLU A 75 -6.63 -6.73 1.50
N ILE A 76 -5.53 -6.08 1.93
CA ILE A 76 -4.38 -6.78 2.54
C ILE A 76 -4.81 -7.55 3.78
N MET A 77 -5.60 -6.92 4.66
CA MET A 77 -6.09 -7.55 5.89
C MET A 77 -6.95 -8.78 5.57
N SER A 78 -7.85 -8.70 4.59
CA SER A 78 -8.67 -9.82 4.16
C SER A 78 -7.83 -10.99 3.64
N MET A 79 -6.82 -10.71 2.82
CA MET A 79 -5.92 -11.75 2.30
C MET A 79 -5.11 -12.41 3.42
N GLN A 80 -4.60 -11.62 4.37
CA GLN A 80 -3.87 -12.14 5.54
C GLN A 80 -4.73 -13.07 6.37
N LEU A 81 -5.93 -12.62 6.77
CA LEU A 81 -6.86 -13.44 7.56
C LEU A 81 -7.23 -14.74 6.85
N THR A 82 -7.42 -14.69 5.53
CA THR A 82 -7.78 -15.87 4.75
C THR A 82 -6.61 -16.85 4.68
N LEU A 83 -5.39 -16.35 4.47
CA LEU A 83 -4.18 -17.17 4.42
C LEU A 83 -3.87 -17.79 5.78
N ASP A 84 -4.03 -17.03 6.87
CA ASP A 84 -3.88 -17.51 8.24
C ASP A 84 -4.90 -18.61 8.57
N LYS A 85 -6.16 -18.41 8.17
CA LYS A 85 -7.22 -19.44 8.32
C LYS A 85 -6.86 -20.71 7.55
N TYR A 86 -6.44 -20.58 6.30
CA TYR A 86 -6.03 -21.72 5.49
C TYR A 86 -4.89 -22.51 6.15
N ASN A 87 -3.85 -21.79 6.62
CA ASN A 87 -2.71 -22.39 7.29
C ASN A 87 -3.07 -23.11 8.60
N GLN A 88 -4.12 -22.68 9.30
CA GLN A 88 -4.62 -23.36 10.51
C GLN A 88 -5.46 -24.61 10.21
N THR A 89 -6.08 -24.68 9.04
CA THR A 89 -6.95 -25.80 8.64
C THR A 89 -6.26 -26.86 7.78
N PHE A 90 -5.03 -26.61 7.32
CA PHE A 90 -4.30 -27.50 6.43
C PHE A 90 -3.34 -28.40 7.22
N GLU A 91 -3.58 -29.71 7.23
CA GLU A 91 -2.61 -30.70 7.72
C GLU A 91 -1.52 -30.88 6.66
N PHE A 92 -0.27 -30.55 6.99
CA PHE A 92 0.88 -30.87 6.14
C PHE A 92 1.29 -32.32 6.37
N GLU A 93 1.28 -33.14 5.32
CA GLU A 93 1.92 -34.45 5.34
C GLU A 93 3.45 -34.22 5.39
N VAL A 94 4.07 -34.62 6.50
CA VAL A 94 5.53 -34.66 6.63
C VAL A 94 5.97 -36.07 6.26
N GLU A 95 6.61 -36.25 5.10
CA GLU A 95 7.36 -37.48 4.82
C GLU A 95 8.59 -37.52 5.73
N ILE A 96 8.68 -38.56 6.57
CA ILE A 96 9.82 -38.88 7.45
C ILE A 96 10.76 -39.85 6.73
#